data_AF-A0A7M5U2Y1-F1
#
_entry.id   AF-A0A7M5U2Y1-F1
#
_cell.length_a   1.000
_cell.length_b   1.000
_cell.length_c   1.000
_cell.angle_alpha   90.00
_cell.angle_beta   90.00
_cell.angle_gamma   90.00
#
_symmetry.space_group_name_H-M   'P 1'
#
loop_
_entity.id
_entity.type
_entity.pdbx_description
1 polymer ?
#
loop_
_entity_poly.entity_id
_entity_poly.type
_entity_poly.pdbx_seq_one_letter_code
_entity_poly.pdbx_strand_id
1 'polypeptide(L)'
;MKPPQVGKKLYSPQVLMRAFGYFSQSRSLYSRLRSDFKLPSIKTLTNISSKVNNTSDRTFINEIIKAMKPDQRKCIVMADEVYVKQCLLYHGGTVFGQAENNPSSLATSVLGIMVKCLFGGPTFLFKMIPVKAMTAAFLFDQIQQTIALLRGAGADIKSIIVDGNRTNQNFFKQFDTVTDKPWLTTDGIFLLFDFVHLIKSIRNNWLTEKTGQLTFKEDDDTFVAKWSDLIRLHEVEDMSNFCGVRGLSKLTEVAVRPKPVERQRVSTCLRVFCEETLAALKVHPQMQNMNVTGTVKFIDKVNTMWKILNVRTVGKDIRHNNPLEAVINSSQDSRLQQLIDYADWFLSIGKKSGGKRMKTLTKDTSNALHHTLNGLVELTKHLLMSPHQKYVMIGEFCSDPLEKEFGKLRQGSGGTYFITAQQVLEKLDIKKTKLLLKLNVDLSVLRAEPGHCCDKCFFALDRDGISLLNQLEEEEMSIPVKTKMSLIYMAGYVARKDEMSEQELFDATMFYAQKYGKYLHELDRGGLKIPTDTICQWTMFSYIMFNHIRHLVCRTSLSDVLMSIAHTYAFGSITKNNAMILSNIFLNNFCKSQTPRSSKEASQKVLKLKEK
;
A
#
# COMPACT_ATOMS: atom_id res chain seq x y z
N MET A 1 -4.48 -36.44 32.18
CA MET A 1 -3.89 -35.10 31.92
C MET A 1 -4.34 -34.18 33.04
N LYS A 2 -3.43 -33.48 33.73
CA LYS A 2 -3.82 -32.50 34.76
C LYS A 2 -4.71 -31.41 34.12
N PRO A 3 -5.81 -30.98 34.76
CA PRO A 3 -6.63 -29.90 34.24
C PRO A 3 -5.79 -28.62 34.11
N PRO A 4 -5.99 -27.82 33.06
CA PRO A 4 -5.26 -26.57 32.88
C PRO A 4 -5.56 -25.63 34.04
N GLN A 5 -4.52 -25.22 34.77
CA GLN A 5 -4.63 -24.16 35.79
C GLN A 5 -4.92 -22.82 35.10
N VAL A 6 -5.96 -22.13 35.55
CA VAL A 6 -6.32 -20.78 35.10
C VAL A 6 -5.10 -19.87 35.26
N GLY A 7 -4.66 -19.24 34.18
CA GLY A 7 -3.51 -18.30 34.17
C GLY A 7 -2.18 -18.85 33.62
N LYS A 8 -2.00 -20.15 33.40
CA LYS A 8 -0.78 -20.67 32.73
C LYS A 8 -0.84 -20.46 31.20
N LYS A 9 0.24 -19.92 30.62
CA LYS A 9 0.43 -19.82 29.15
C LYS A 9 0.34 -21.22 28.53
N LEU A 10 -0.79 -21.52 27.88
CA LEU A 10 -1.10 -22.85 27.33
C LEU A 10 -0.22 -23.25 26.13
N TYR A 11 0.34 -22.25 25.43
CA TYR A 11 1.19 -22.43 24.26
C TYR A 11 2.49 -21.64 24.43
N SER A 12 3.61 -22.26 24.04
CA SER A 12 4.90 -21.54 23.99
C SER A 12 4.89 -20.48 22.89
N PRO A 13 5.72 -19.42 22.99
CA PRO A 13 5.85 -18.41 21.93
C PRO A 13 6.17 -19.02 20.56
N GLN A 14 7.00 -20.07 20.53
CA GLN A 14 7.35 -20.76 19.29
C GLN A 14 6.15 -21.46 18.64
N VAL A 15 5.28 -22.09 19.44
CA VAL A 15 4.04 -22.72 18.94
C VAL A 15 3.09 -21.65 18.42
N LEU A 16 2.92 -20.53 19.13
CA LEU A 16 2.10 -19.41 18.66
C LEU A 16 2.63 -18.82 17.36
N MET A 17 3.96 -18.63 17.24
CA MET A 17 4.59 -18.14 16.02
C MET A 17 4.33 -19.08 14.83
N ARG A 18 4.54 -20.39 14.99
CA ARG A 18 4.30 -21.37 13.90
C ARG A 18 2.81 -21.45 13.54
N ALA A 19 1.94 -21.52 14.55
CA ALA A 19 0.50 -21.55 14.36
C ALA A 19 -0.02 -20.30 13.63
N PHE A 20 0.43 -19.12 14.05
CA PHE A 20 0.11 -17.86 13.38
C PHE A 20 0.70 -17.81 11.96
N GLY A 21 1.89 -18.39 11.76
CA GLY A 21 2.50 -18.58 10.45
C GLY A 21 1.59 -19.34 9.49
N TYR A 22 1.07 -20.51 9.89
CA TYR A 22 0.13 -21.30 9.10
C TYR A 22 -1.21 -20.60 8.91
N PHE A 23 -1.77 -20.03 9.98
CA PHE A 23 -3.03 -19.29 9.94
C PHE A 23 -2.98 -18.08 8.98
N SER A 24 -1.88 -17.34 8.99
CA SER A 24 -1.68 -16.17 8.12
C SER A 24 -1.47 -16.53 6.65
N GLN A 25 -0.94 -17.72 6.36
CA GLN A 25 -0.76 -18.21 5.00
C GLN A 25 -2.05 -18.79 4.42
N SER A 26 -2.76 -19.62 5.18
CA SER A 26 -4.01 -20.23 4.75
C SER A 26 -4.91 -20.57 5.93
N ARG A 27 -6.04 -19.88 6.03
CA ARG A 27 -7.05 -20.13 7.07
C ARG A 27 -7.71 -21.51 6.91
N SER A 28 -7.94 -21.93 5.66
CA SER A 28 -8.54 -23.25 5.37
C SER A 28 -7.60 -24.38 5.77
N LEU A 29 -6.32 -24.29 5.38
CA LEU A 29 -5.31 -25.25 5.79
C LEU A 29 -5.14 -25.28 7.30
N TYR A 30 -5.11 -24.11 7.96
CA TYR A 30 -5.00 -24.06 9.42
C TYR A 30 -6.19 -24.71 10.12
N SER A 31 -7.41 -24.50 9.61
CA SER A 31 -8.62 -25.14 10.14
C SER A 31 -8.54 -26.67 10.00
N ARG A 32 -7.99 -27.18 8.89
CA ARG A 32 -7.75 -28.61 8.70
C ARG A 32 -6.63 -29.13 9.60
N LEU A 33 -5.49 -28.44 9.68
CA LEU A 33 -4.41 -28.83 10.59
C LEU A 33 -4.87 -28.84 12.05
N ARG A 34 -5.83 -27.99 12.43
CA ARG A 34 -6.41 -27.99 13.77
C ARG A 34 -7.25 -29.24 14.08
N SER A 35 -7.85 -29.89 13.07
CA SER A 35 -8.53 -31.17 13.30
C SER A 35 -7.53 -32.28 13.63
N ASP A 36 -6.33 -32.19 13.05
CA ASP A 36 -5.34 -33.27 13.11
C ASP A 36 -4.31 -33.03 14.23
N PHE A 37 -4.06 -31.78 14.61
CA PHE A 37 -3.06 -31.36 15.58
C PHE A 37 -3.62 -30.42 16.66
N LYS A 38 -3.07 -30.50 17.88
CA LYS A 38 -3.39 -29.60 19.00
C LYS A 38 -2.80 -28.21 18.79
N LEU A 39 -3.44 -27.40 17.94
CA LEU A 39 -3.04 -26.03 17.63
C LEU A 39 -3.90 -24.98 18.38
N PRO A 40 -3.40 -23.74 18.57
CA PRO A 40 -4.16 -22.62 19.14
C PRO A 40 -5.48 -22.33 18.41
N SER A 41 -6.50 -21.88 19.15
CA SER A 41 -7.79 -21.52 18.53
C SER A 41 -7.67 -20.34 17.58
N ILE A 42 -8.51 -20.30 16.55
CA ILE A 42 -8.61 -19.14 15.66
C ILE A 42 -8.88 -17.89 16.49
N LYS A 43 -9.78 -17.97 17.47
CA LYS A 43 -10.06 -16.89 18.44
C LYS A 43 -8.79 -16.42 19.17
N THR A 44 -7.95 -17.36 19.62
CA THR A 44 -6.66 -17.04 20.26
C THR A 44 -5.74 -16.26 19.31
N LEU A 45 -5.60 -16.71 18.06
CA LEU A 45 -4.75 -16.05 17.07
C LEU A 45 -5.30 -14.68 16.65
N THR A 46 -6.61 -14.56 16.48
CA THR A 46 -7.28 -13.28 16.19
C THR A 46 -7.12 -12.30 17.34
N ASN A 47 -7.24 -12.75 18.60
CA ASN A 47 -7.00 -11.90 19.77
C ASN A 47 -5.56 -11.37 19.81
N ILE A 48 -4.58 -12.21 19.45
CA ILE A 48 -3.18 -11.78 19.34
C ILE A 48 -3.04 -10.68 18.28
N SER A 49 -3.60 -10.89 17.09
CA SER A 49 -3.56 -9.90 16.01
C SER A 49 -4.26 -8.59 16.40
N SER A 50 -5.38 -8.67 17.12
CA SER A 50 -6.13 -7.50 17.60
C SER A 50 -5.35 -6.69 18.63
N LYS A 51 -4.59 -7.34 19.53
CA LYS A 51 -3.71 -6.63 20.48
C LYS A 51 -2.64 -5.83 19.76
N VAL A 52 -2.03 -6.42 18.73
CA VAL A 52 -1.00 -5.74 17.92
C VAL A 52 -1.61 -4.59 17.12
N ASN A 53 -2.81 -4.75 16.57
CA ASN A 53 -3.51 -3.68 15.86
C ASN A 53 -3.78 -2.47 16.78
N ASN A 54 -4.22 -2.72 18.01
CA ASN A 54 -4.49 -1.65 18.99
C ASN A 54 -3.21 -1.06 19.63
N THR A 55 -2.02 -1.44 19.17
CA THR A 55 -0.75 -0.92 19.69
C THR A 55 -0.37 0.36 18.96
N SER A 56 0.05 1.39 19.70
CA SER A 56 0.55 2.62 19.09
C SER A 56 1.77 2.37 18.19
N ASP A 57 1.90 3.14 17.11
CA ASP A 57 3.05 3.02 16.20
C ASP A 57 4.40 3.23 16.92
N ARG A 58 4.43 4.11 17.93
CA ARG A 58 5.62 4.34 18.77
C ARG A 58 6.01 3.09 19.54
N THR A 59 5.07 2.44 20.21
CA THR A 59 5.32 1.19 20.94
C THR A 59 5.76 0.09 19.99
N PHE A 60 5.08 -0.04 18.84
CA PHE A 60 5.42 -1.04 17.82
C PHE A 60 6.86 -0.91 17.32
N ILE A 61 7.29 0.31 16.95
CA ILE A 61 8.65 0.56 16.47
C ILE A 61 9.68 0.37 17.59
N ASN A 62 9.40 0.85 18.81
CA ASN A 62 10.31 0.67 19.94
C ASN A 62 10.63 -0.80 20.20
N GLU A 63 9.61 -1.68 20.21
CA GLU A 63 9.82 -3.11 20.42
C GLU A 63 10.63 -3.77 19.29
N ILE A 64 10.40 -3.33 18.04
CA ILE A 64 11.12 -3.84 16.88
C ILE A 64 12.60 -3.42 16.93
N ILE A 65 12.89 -2.14 17.17
CA ILE A 65 14.27 -1.63 17.21
C ILE A 65 15.03 -2.16 18.44
N LYS A 66 14.35 -2.32 19.58
CA LYS A 66 14.93 -2.92 20.79
C LYS A 66 15.34 -4.38 20.58
N ALA A 67 14.58 -5.14 19.79
CA ALA A 67 14.91 -6.52 19.44
C ALA A 67 16.08 -6.64 18.43
N MET A 68 16.54 -5.54 17.82
CA MET A 68 17.63 -5.54 16.84
C MET A 68 18.99 -5.28 17.46
N LYS A 69 20.02 -5.88 16.84
CA LYS A 69 21.42 -5.54 17.09
C LYS A 69 21.71 -4.10 16.66
N PRO A 70 22.66 -3.39 17.30
CA PRO A 70 23.01 -2.01 16.93
C PRO A 70 23.29 -1.81 15.44
N ASP A 71 24.04 -2.71 14.81
CA ASP A 71 24.37 -2.62 13.38
C ASP A 71 23.12 -2.68 12.47
N GLN A 72 22.09 -3.41 12.90
CA GLN A 72 20.84 -3.57 12.15
C GLN A 72 19.91 -2.37 12.26
N ARG A 73 20.23 -1.38 13.10
CA ARG A 73 19.40 -0.18 13.29
C ARG A 73 19.55 0.82 12.17
N LYS A 74 20.55 0.66 11.30
CA LYS A 74 20.64 1.45 10.06
C LYS A 74 19.51 1.03 9.11
N CYS A 75 18.70 1.96 8.63
CA CYS A 75 17.52 1.62 7.85
C CYS A 75 17.30 2.50 6.61
N ILE A 76 16.54 1.95 5.68
CA ILE A 76 16.03 2.59 4.47
C ILE A 76 14.53 2.73 4.65
N VAL A 77 13.98 3.90 4.35
CA VAL A 77 12.54 4.14 4.27
C VAL A 77 12.13 4.17 2.80
N MET A 78 11.09 3.43 2.44
CA MET A 78 10.55 3.37 1.08
C MET A 78 9.10 3.78 1.09
N ALA A 79 8.66 4.54 0.09
CA ALA A 79 7.26 4.91 -0.07
C ALA A 79 6.79 4.79 -1.52
N ASP A 80 5.61 4.20 -1.68
CA ASP A 80 4.93 4.04 -2.97
C ASP A 80 3.42 3.82 -2.76
N GLU A 81 2.62 3.97 -3.80
CA GLU A 81 1.17 3.82 -3.76
C GLU A 81 0.69 2.52 -4.40
N VAL A 82 -0.28 1.86 -3.75
CA VAL A 82 -1.02 0.74 -4.35
C VAL A 82 -2.46 1.15 -4.65
N TYR A 83 -2.89 1.01 -5.91
CA TYR A 83 -4.28 1.27 -6.30
C TYR A 83 -5.26 0.33 -5.60
N VAL A 84 -6.36 0.90 -5.09
CA VAL A 84 -7.45 0.17 -4.43
C VAL A 84 -8.79 0.44 -5.07
N LYS A 85 -9.76 -0.46 -4.83
CA LYS A 85 -11.15 -0.25 -5.22
C LYS A 85 -11.74 0.89 -4.40
N GLN A 86 -12.33 1.87 -5.08
CA GLN A 86 -13.10 2.95 -4.45
C GLN A 86 -14.42 2.38 -3.90
N CYS A 87 -14.49 2.16 -2.59
CA CYS A 87 -15.70 1.70 -1.90
C CYS A 87 -15.64 2.03 -0.40
N LEU A 88 -16.80 2.17 0.24
CA LEU A 88 -16.91 2.14 1.70
C LEU A 88 -17.31 0.74 2.16
N LEU A 89 -16.63 0.26 3.19
CA LEU A 89 -16.92 -1.03 3.80
C LEU A 89 -17.09 -0.87 5.30
N TYR A 90 -18.03 -1.62 5.88
CA TYR A 90 -18.24 -1.67 7.31
C TYR A 90 -17.89 -3.06 7.84
N HIS A 91 -16.91 -3.14 8.73
CA HIS A 91 -16.50 -4.40 9.36
C HIS A 91 -15.99 -4.17 10.77
N GLY A 92 -16.35 -5.05 11.71
CA GLY A 92 -15.80 -5.02 13.08
C GLY A 92 -16.09 -3.76 13.89
N GLY A 93 -17.07 -2.94 13.49
CA GLY A 93 -17.35 -1.64 14.12
C GLY A 93 -16.68 -0.44 13.45
N THR A 94 -15.91 -0.67 12.39
CA THR A 94 -15.10 0.34 11.69
C THR A 94 -15.60 0.54 10.25
N VAL A 95 -15.55 1.79 9.79
CA VAL A 95 -15.76 2.15 8.39
C VAL A 95 -14.41 2.28 7.70
N PHE A 96 -14.24 1.59 6.59
CA PHE A 96 -13.03 1.58 5.76
C PHE A 96 -13.27 2.24 4.42
N GLY A 97 -12.22 2.80 3.83
CA GLY A 97 -12.20 3.27 2.43
C GLY A 97 -12.34 4.77 2.22
N GLN A 98 -12.44 5.56 3.30
CA GLN A 98 -12.23 7.02 3.22
C GLN A 98 -10.74 7.32 3.06
N ALA A 99 -10.40 8.36 2.31
CA ALA A 99 -9.04 8.83 2.19
C ALA A 99 -8.66 9.69 3.40
N GLU A 100 -7.49 9.46 4.00
CA GLU A 100 -7.02 10.24 5.15
C GLU A 100 -6.65 11.67 4.76
N ASN A 101 -6.06 11.85 3.57
CA ASN A 101 -5.72 13.18 3.05
C ASN A 101 -6.94 13.96 2.51
N ASN A 102 -8.09 13.30 2.36
CA ASN A 102 -9.35 13.93 1.99
C ASN A 102 -10.53 13.10 2.56
N PRO A 103 -10.88 13.31 3.84
CA PRO A 103 -11.86 12.46 4.55
C PRO A 103 -13.26 12.40 3.91
N SER A 104 -13.62 13.42 3.14
CA SER A 104 -14.90 13.49 2.40
C SER A 104 -14.92 12.63 1.15
N SER A 105 -13.80 12.03 0.76
CA SER A 105 -13.66 11.25 -0.47
C SER A 105 -13.29 9.79 -0.22
N LEU A 106 -13.67 8.93 -1.18
CA LEU A 106 -13.20 7.55 -1.25
C LEU A 106 -11.72 7.50 -1.65
N ALA A 107 -10.97 6.64 -0.96
CA ALA A 107 -9.60 6.34 -1.31
C ALA A 107 -9.51 5.67 -2.69
N THR A 108 -8.54 6.12 -3.49
CA THR A 108 -8.22 5.58 -4.82
C THR A 108 -6.95 4.75 -4.82
N SER A 109 -6.07 5.04 -3.87
CA SER A 109 -4.81 4.37 -3.60
C SER A 109 -4.61 4.24 -2.09
N VAL A 110 -3.62 3.44 -1.71
CA VAL A 110 -3.12 3.37 -0.35
C VAL A 110 -1.62 3.63 -0.41
N LEU A 111 -1.14 4.64 0.29
CA LEU A 111 0.28 4.94 0.47
C LEU A 111 0.88 3.89 1.40
N GLY A 112 1.84 3.13 0.90
CA GLY A 112 2.62 2.18 1.70
C GLY A 112 3.96 2.76 2.08
N ILE A 113 4.27 2.73 3.38
CA ILE A 113 5.58 3.09 3.92
C ILE A 113 6.23 1.82 4.45
N MET A 114 7.39 1.46 3.90
CA MET A 114 8.17 0.30 4.29
C MET A 114 9.50 0.72 4.90
N VAL A 115 9.91 0.01 5.95
CA VAL A 115 11.22 0.15 6.58
C VAL A 115 12.03 -1.11 6.31
N LYS A 116 13.24 -0.93 5.78
CA LYS A 116 14.21 -1.98 5.54
C LYS A 116 15.44 -1.73 6.39
N CYS A 117 15.63 -2.56 7.40
CA CYS A 117 16.82 -2.55 8.22
C CYS A 117 17.99 -3.25 7.50
N LEU A 118 19.15 -2.62 7.49
CA LEU A 118 20.37 -3.13 6.87
C LEU A 118 21.00 -4.27 7.68
N PHE A 119 22.07 -4.88 7.17
CA PHE A 119 22.86 -5.92 7.86
C PHE A 119 22.04 -7.13 8.35
N GLY A 120 21.11 -7.60 7.51
CA GLY A 120 20.24 -8.72 7.84
C GLY A 120 19.16 -8.39 8.87
N GLY A 121 18.94 -7.11 9.15
CA GLY A 121 17.77 -6.65 9.89
C GLY A 121 16.45 -6.96 9.16
N PRO A 122 15.31 -6.85 9.86
CA PRO A 122 14.02 -7.13 9.25
C PRO A 122 13.64 -6.07 8.21
N THR A 123 12.90 -6.50 7.19
CA THR A 123 12.17 -5.62 6.28
C THR A 123 10.69 -5.76 6.56
N PHE A 124 9.99 -4.64 6.75
CA PHE A 124 8.59 -4.65 7.12
C PHE A 124 7.81 -3.44 6.62
N LEU A 125 6.54 -3.68 6.34
CA LEU A 125 5.58 -2.64 6.03
C LEU A 125 5.17 -1.97 7.34
N PHE A 126 5.41 -0.66 7.45
CA PHE A 126 5.16 0.10 8.66
C PHE A 126 3.75 0.69 8.66
N LYS A 127 3.41 1.44 7.61
CA LYS A 127 2.11 2.10 7.45
C LYS A 127 1.50 1.80 6.08
N MET A 128 0.16 1.74 6.05
CA MET A 128 -0.66 1.69 4.85
C MET A 128 -1.80 2.69 5.03
N ILE A 129 -1.74 3.81 4.32
CA ILE A 129 -2.59 4.98 4.55
C ILE A 129 -3.50 5.16 3.33
N PRO A 130 -4.82 4.98 3.44
CA PRO A 130 -5.74 5.22 2.33
C PRO A 130 -5.69 6.69 1.89
N VAL A 131 -5.50 6.93 0.60
CA VAL A 131 -5.34 8.28 0.04
C VAL A 131 -6.13 8.45 -1.25
N LYS A 132 -6.41 9.70 -1.59
CA LYS A 132 -6.93 10.12 -2.89
C LYS A 132 -6.09 11.26 -3.42
N ALA A 133 -5.53 11.09 -4.61
CA ALA A 133 -4.66 12.08 -5.25
C ALA A 133 -3.53 12.54 -4.31
N MET A 134 -2.54 11.68 -4.09
CA MET A 134 -1.41 11.96 -3.20
C MET A 134 -0.72 13.27 -3.56
N THR A 135 -0.46 14.10 -2.54
CA THR A 135 0.25 15.37 -2.67
C THR A 135 1.65 15.26 -2.07
N ALA A 136 2.57 16.10 -2.57
CA ALA A 136 3.92 16.15 -2.05
C ALA A 136 3.95 16.54 -0.56
N ALA A 137 3.10 17.47 -0.14
CA ALA A 137 3.02 17.95 1.24
C ALA A 137 2.52 16.85 2.21
N PHE A 138 1.49 16.11 1.82
CA PHE A 138 1.00 15.00 2.63
C PHE A 138 2.04 13.86 2.75
N LEU A 139 2.71 13.52 1.65
CA LEU A 139 3.80 12.53 1.69
C LEU A 139 4.95 13.00 2.60
N PHE A 140 5.31 14.29 2.54
CA PHE A 140 6.33 14.88 3.40
C PHE A 140 5.99 14.76 4.88
N ASP A 141 4.79 15.16 5.28
CA ASP A 141 4.30 15.05 6.64
C ASP A 141 4.36 13.60 7.16
N GLN A 142 3.85 12.63 6.38
CA GLN A 142 3.84 11.23 6.79
C GLN A 142 5.25 10.62 6.91
N ILE A 143 6.18 11.03 6.05
CA ILE A 143 7.58 10.59 6.13
C ILE A 143 8.31 11.25 7.29
N GLN A 144 8.09 12.54 7.57
CA GLN A 144 8.67 13.23 8.73
C GLN A 144 8.19 12.62 10.06
N GLN A 145 6.89 12.33 10.19
CA GLN A 145 6.37 11.61 11.35
C GLN A 145 7.02 10.22 11.50
N THR A 146 7.22 9.51 10.39
CA THR A 146 7.90 8.20 10.39
C THR A 146 9.37 8.33 10.81
N ILE A 147 10.09 9.33 10.31
CA ILE A 147 11.48 9.63 10.70
C ILE A 147 11.56 9.90 12.20
N ALA A 148 10.68 10.76 12.73
CA ALA A 148 10.67 11.12 14.15
C ALA A 148 10.45 9.90 15.05
N LEU A 149 9.51 9.02 14.69
CA LEU A 149 9.26 7.76 15.41
C LEU A 149 10.46 6.81 15.37
N LEU A 150 11.06 6.62 14.19
CA LEU A 150 12.22 5.75 14.00
C LEU A 150 13.46 6.25 14.75
N ARG A 151 13.78 7.55 14.63
CA ARG A 151 14.89 8.18 15.37
C ARG A 151 14.67 8.13 16.87
N GLY A 152 13.46 8.43 17.34
CA GLY A 152 13.10 8.34 18.75
C GLY A 152 13.24 6.95 19.34
N ALA A 153 13.17 5.90 18.52
CA ALA A 153 13.42 4.51 18.91
C ALA A 153 14.90 4.09 18.80
N GLY A 154 15.78 4.94 18.27
CA GLY A 154 17.20 4.67 18.08
C GLY A 154 17.56 4.05 16.73
N ALA A 155 16.71 4.20 15.70
CA ALA A 155 17.06 3.84 14.32
C ALA A 155 17.88 4.95 13.64
N ASP A 156 18.78 4.54 12.75
CA ASP A 156 19.66 5.41 11.98
C ASP A 156 19.25 5.37 10.51
N ILE A 157 18.47 6.36 10.08
CA ILE A 157 17.88 6.37 8.73
C ILE A 157 18.94 6.86 7.75
N LYS A 158 19.31 5.99 6.80
CA LYS A 158 20.34 6.30 5.79
C LYS A 158 19.78 6.82 4.49
N SER A 159 18.60 6.37 4.09
CA SER A 159 18.01 6.83 2.84
C SER A 159 16.49 6.74 2.80
N ILE A 160 15.89 7.63 2.01
CA ILE A 160 14.49 7.58 1.60
C ILE A 160 14.43 7.27 0.10
N ILE A 161 13.57 6.32 -0.28
CA ILE A 161 13.42 5.87 -1.67
C ILE A 161 11.97 6.01 -2.11
N VAL A 162 11.76 6.70 -3.23
CA VAL A 162 10.44 6.91 -3.87
C VAL A 162 10.56 6.75 -5.39
N ASP A 163 9.44 6.64 -6.10
CA ASP A 163 9.48 6.65 -7.57
C ASP A 163 9.91 8.04 -8.13
N GLY A 164 10.26 8.09 -9.41
CA GLY A 164 10.68 9.34 -10.08
C GLY A 164 9.53 10.25 -10.56
N ASN A 165 8.30 10.09 -10.06
CA ASN A 165 7.16 10.88 -10.56
C ASN A 165 7.25 12.36 -10.09
N ARG A 166 6.46 13.24 -10.73
CA ARG A 166 6.52 14.69 -10.47
C ARG A 166 6.13 15.07 -9.05
N THR A 167 5.16 14.37 -8.46
CA THR A 167 4.75 14.58 -7.07
C THR A 167 5.91 14.27 -6.12
N ASN A 168 6.61 13.17 -6.36
CA ASN A 168 7.72 12.71 -5.54
C ASN A 168 8.98 13.58 -5.70
N GLN A 169 9.22 14.11 -6.90
CA GLN A 169 10.24 15.14 -7.11
C GLN A 169 9.95 16.42 -6.31
N ASN A 170 8.69 16.86 -6.25
CA ASN A 170 8.30 18.00 -5.43
C ASN A 170 8.35 17.68 -3.93
N PHE A 171 8.15 16.43 -3.54
CA PHE A 171 8.33 15.96 -2.17
C PHE A 171 9.78 16.10 -1.71
N PHE A 172 10.77 15.71 -2.52
CA PHE A 172 12.19 15.89 -2.17
C PHE A 172 12.59 17.35 -2.01
N LYS A 173 11.99 18.29 -2.76
CA LYS A 173 12.26 19.72 -2.62
C LYS A 173 11.78 20.33 -1.30
N GLN A 174 10.98 19.61 -0.51
CA GLN A 174 10.56 20.07 0.82
C GLN A 174 11.59 19.75 1.92
N PHE A 175 12.63 18.96 1.62
CA PHE A 175 13.72 18.73 2.57
C PHE A 175 14.77 19.82 2.45
N ASP A 176 15.36 20.20 3.58
CA ASP A 176 16.57 21.01 3.60
C ASP A 176 17.76 20.15 3.18
N THR A 177 18.38 20.49 2.05
CA THR A 177 19.49 19.74 1.46
C THR A 177 20.80 20.49 1.56
N VAL A 178 21.91 19.74 1.58
CA VAL A 178 23.25 20.30 1.50
C VAL A 178 23.41 21.03 0.16
N THR A 179 24.04 22.21 0.20
CA THR A 179 24.34 23.01 -1.01
C THR A 179 25.08 22.16 -2.04
N ASP A 180 24.66 22.26 -3.31
CA ASP A 180 25.19 21.49 -4.44
C ASP A 180 25.02 19.96 -4.36
N LYS A 181 24.31 19.45 -3.33
CA LYS A 181 24.01 18.02 -3.14
C LYS A 181 22.53 17.82 -2.82
N PRO A 182 21.62 18.03 -3.78
CA PRO A 182 20.17 17.91 -3.56
C PRO A 182 19.72 16.50 -3.15
N TRP A 183 20.58 15.48 -3.31
CA TRP A 183 20.35 14.11 -2.87
C TRP A 183 20.70 13.85 -1.41
N LEU A 184 21.26 14.82 -0.67
CA LEU A 184 21.66 14.66 0.72
C LEU A 184 21.02 15.76 1.56
N THR A 185 20.25 15.36 2.55
CA THR A 185 19.67 16.31 3.51
C THR A 185 20.72 16.80 4.51
N THR A 186 20.49 17.98 5.12
CA THR A 186 21.37 18.54 6.15
C THR A 186 21.48 17.65 7.38
N ASP A 187 20.48 16.81 7.63
CA ASP A 187 20.42 15.82 8.70
C ASP A 187 20.95 14.41 8.29
N GLY A 188 21.60 14.31 7.13
CA GLY A 188 22.38 13.14 6.73
C GLY A 188 21.59 11.98 6.11
N ILE A 189 20.38 12.22 5.61
CA ILE A 189 19.55 11.24 4.90
C ILE A 189 19.73 11.41 3.38
N PHE A 190 20.01 10.30 2.68
CA PHE A 190 20.07 10.30 1.22
C PHE A 190 18.67 10.18 0.59
N LEU A 191 18.30 11.12 -0.27
CA LEU A 191 17.05 11.13 -1.02
C LEU A 191 17.28 10.49 -2.39
N LEU A 192 16.69 9.32 -2.64
CA LEU A 192 16.96 8.53 -3.85
C LEU A 192 15.67 8.24 -4.62
N PHE A 193 15.73 8.32 -5.95
CA PHE A 193 14.66 7.77 -6.79
C PHE A 193 14.95 6.29 -7.05
N ASP A 194 13.91 5.47 -7.16
CA ASP A 194 14.10 4.06 -7.45
C ASP A 194 14.67 3.86 -8.87
N PHE A 195 15.90 3.33 -8.92
CA PHE A 195 16.63 3.15 -10.18
C PHE A 195 15.97 2.12 -11.11
N VAL A 196 15.14 1.21 -10.58
CA VAL A 196 14.35 0.25 -11.37
C VAL A 196 13.21 0.96 -12.11
N HIS A 197 12.59 1.98 -11.50
CA HIS A 197 11.71 2.90 -12.22
C HIS A 197 12.47 3.79 -13.21
N LEU A 198 13.67 4.25 -12.88
CA LEU A 198 14.46 5.09 -13.79
C LEU A 198 14.85 4.37 -15.09
N ILE A 199 15.25 3.09 -15.05
CA ILE A 199 15.55 2.34 -16.28
C ILE A 199 14.31 2.15 -17.16
N LYS A 200 13.12 1.96 -16.55
CA LYS A 200 11.85 1.98 -17.29
C LYS A 200 11.61 3.35 -17.93
N SER A 201 11.92 4.43 -17.22
CA SER A 201 11.81 5.80 -17.73
C SER A 201 12.74 6.05 -18.91
N ILE A 202 14.00 5.58 -18.89
CA ILE A 202 14.93 5.67 -20.02
C ILE A 202 14.31 5.04 -21.27
N ARG A 203 13.87 3.78 -21.20
CA ARG A 203 13.21 3.10 -22.33
C ARG A 203 11.97 3.84 -22.79
N ASN A 204 11.09 4.21 -21.87
CA ASN A 204 9.83 4.86 -22.22
C ASN A 204 10.06 6.24 -22.84
N ASN A 205 11.09 6.96 -22.39
CA ASN A 205 11.48 8.25 -22.96
C ASN A 205 11.98 8.07 -24.40
N TRP A 206 12.85 7.08 -24.64
CA TRP A 206 13.34 6.76 -25.98
C TRP A 206 12.20 6.35 -26.94
N LEU A 207 11.34 5.44 -26.50
CA LEU A 207 10.18 4.95 -27.28
C LEU A 207 9.16 6.06 -27.60
N THR A 208 8.92 7.00 -26.68
CA THR A 208 7.89 8.04 -26.85
C THR A 208 8.44 9.35 -27.42
N GLU A 209 9.75 9.45 -27.62
CA GLU A 209 10.37 10.57 -28.32
C GLU A 209 9.80 10.61 -29.76
N LYS A 210 9.49 11.80 -30.28
CA LYS A 210 8.71 11.94 -31.52
C LYS A 210 9.37 11.29 -32.74
N THR A 211 10.69 11.32 -32.78
CA THR A 211 11.48 10.71 -33.85
C THR A 211 11.96 9.30 -33.49
N GLY A 212 11.74 8.86 -32.25
CA GLY A 212 12.30 7.61 -31.72
C GLY A 212 13.83 7.65 -31.63
N GLN A 213 14.43 8.84 -31.55
CA GLN A 213 15.89 9.00 -31.53
C GLN A 213 16.35 9.68 -30.24
N LEU A 214 17.57 9.38 -29.82
CA LEU A 214 18.28 10.11 -28.78
C LEU A 214 19.65 10.51 -29.31
N THR A 215 19.98 11.79 -29.25
CA THR A 215 21.29 12.32 -29.67
C THR A 215 22.14 12.58 -28.45
N PHE A 216 23.38 12.12 -28.49
CA PHE A 216 24.34 12.29 -27.40
C PHE A 216 25.74 12.51 -27.97
N LYS A 217 26.57 13.21 -27.20
CA LYS A 217 27.99 13.35 -27.51
C LYS A 217 28.81 12.37 -26.70
N GLU A 218 29.87 11.87 -27.29
CA GLU A 218 30.91 11.12 -26.63
C GLU A 218 32.22 11.55 -27.27
N ASP A 219 33.13 12.07 -26.44
CA ASP A 219 34.32 12.80 -26.89
C ASP A 219 33.91 13.95 -27.83
N ASP A 220 34.52 14.04 -29.01
CA ASP A 220 34.22 15.06 -30.02
C ASP A 220 33.10 14.64 -31.01
N ASP A 221 32.64 13.39 -30.91
CA ASP A 221 31.69 12.81 -31.86
C ASP A 221 30.23 12.91 -31.37
N THR A 222 29.31 13.09 -32.34
CA THR A 222 27.87 13.07 -32.07
C THR A 222 27.25 11.77 -32.56
N PHE A 223 26.64 11.04 -31.64
CA PHE A 223 25.98 9.77 -31.89
C PHE A 223 24.46 9.89 -31.79
N VAL A 224 23.75 9.05 -32.55
CA VAL A 224 22.29 8.97 -32.54
C VAL A 224 21.86 7.53 -32.28
N ALA A 225 21.20 7.29 -31.15
CA ALA A 225 20.53 6.03 -30.85
C ALA A 225 19.10 6.05 -31.42
N LYS A 226 18.72 5.03 -32.18
CA LYS A 226 17.44 4.97 -32.88
C LYS A 226 16.64 3.75 -32.44
N TRP A 227 15.40 3.96 -32.00
CA TRP A 227 14.50 2.86 -31.64
C TRP A 227 14.15 1.99 -32.84
N SER A 228 14.18 2.55 -34.05
CA SER A 228 14.01 1.82 -35.31
C SER A 228 15.03 0.71 -35.51
N ASP A 229 16.25 0.85 -34.98
CA ASP A 229 17.30 -0.17 -35.12
C ASP A 229 16.91 -1.44 -34.34
N LEU A 230 16.26 -1.28 -33.18
CA LEU A 230 15.73 -2.40 -32.38
C LEU A 230 14.55 -3.08 -33.05
N ILE A 231 13.64 -2.28 -33.63
CA ILE A 231 12.50 -2.80 -34.40
C ILE A 231 13.03 -3.61 -35.59
N ARG A 232 14.01 -3.08 -36.32
CA ARG A 232 14.60 -3.75 -37.47
C ARG A 232 15.29 -5.04 -37.07
N LEU A 233 16.10 -5.02 -36.00
CA LEU A 233 16.73 -6.24 -35.48
C LEU A 233 15.68 -7.30 -35.15
N HIS A 234 14.57 -6.92 -34.50
CA HIS A 234 13.51 -7.87 -34.19
C HIS A 234 12.85 -8.43 -35.46
N GLU A 235 12.57 -7.61 -36.47
CA GLU A 235 11.96 -8.05 -37.73
C GLU A 235 12.84 -9.01 -38.52
N VAL A 236 14.15 -8.75 -38.59
CA VAL A 236 15.09 -9.63 -39.30
C VAL A 236 15.27 -10.96 -38.58
N GLU A 237 15.26 -10.94 -37.24
CA GLU A 237 15.25 -12.15 -36.43
C GLU A 237 13.93 -12.91 -36.56
N ASP A 238 12.77 -12.25 -36.60
CA ASP A 238 11.48 -12.94 -36.77
C ASP A 238 11.34 -13.59 -38.15
N MET A 239 11.82 -12.95 -39.21
CA MET A 239 11.86 -13.54 -40.56
C MET A 239 12.76 -14.79 -40.61
N SER A 240 13.87 -14.78 -39.87
CA SER A 240 14.80 -15.92 -39.79
C SER A 240 14.35 -17.01 -38.81
N ASN A 241 13.59 -16.65 -37.77
CA ASN A 241 12.96 -17.58 -36.82
C ASN A 241 11.86 -18.44 -37.48
N PHE A 242 11.41 -18.10 -38.70
CA PHE A 242 10.52 -18.96 -39.50
C PHE A 242 11.10 -20.37 -39.73
N CYS A 243 12.43 -20.53 -39.64
CA CYS A 243 13.13 -21.82 -39.72
C CYS A 243 13.24 -22.56 -38.37
N GLY A 244 12.53 -22.12 -37.31
CA GLY A 244 12.50 -22.79 -36.01
C GLY A 244 13.76 -22.61 -35.13
N VAL A 245 14.70 -21.77 -35.56
CA VAL A 245 15.91 -21.43 -34.78
C VAL A 245 15.61 -20.21 -33.92
N ARG A 246 16.19 -20.16 -32.71
CA ARG A 246 16.03 -19.02 -31.79
C ARG A 246 16.88 -17.83 -32.27
N GLY A 247 16.29 -16.63 -32.32
CA GLY A 247 16.98 -15.38 -32.63
C GLY A 247 18.14 -15.06 -31.68
N LEU A 248 19.09 -14.24 -32.14
CA LEU A 248 20.32 -13.88 -31.41
C LEU A 248 20.03 -12.97 -30.21
N SER A 249 18.99 -12.14 -30.30
CA SER A 249 18.57 -11.22 -29.24
C SER A 249 17.49 -11.80 -28.32
N LYS A 250 17.20 -11.08 -27.22
CA LYS A 250 16.04 -11.35 -26.36
C LYS A 250 14.84 -10.48 -26.71
N LEU A 251 14.89 -9.75 -27.83
CA LEU A 251 13.80 -8.89 -28.25
C LEU A 251 12.56 -9.73 -28.55
N THR A 252 11.42 -9.11 -28.33
CA THR A 252 10.09 -9.67 -28.59
C THR A 252 9.20 -8.53 -29.02
N GLU A 253 8.07 -8.84 -29.64
CA GLU A 253 7.11 -7.82 -30.08
C GLU A 253 6.70 -6.90 -28.92
N VAL A 254 6.48 -7.46 -27.73
CA VAL A 254 6.16 -6.70 -26.51
C VAL A 254 7.33 -5.81 -26.04
N ALA A 255 8.58 -6.17 -26.35
CA ALA A 255 9.76 -5.38 -25.98
C ALA A 255 9.96 -4.16 -26.89
N VAL A 256 9.77 -4.32 -28.19
CA VAL A 256 9.97 -3.23 -29.18
C VAL A 256 8.71 -2.40 -29.41
N ARG A 257 7.51 -2.97 -29.22
CA ARG A 257 6.20 -2.33 -29.40
C ARG A 257 5.29 -2.51 -28.17
N PRO A 258 5.71 -2.10 -26.96
CA PRO A 258 4.91 -2.28 -25.75
C PRO A 258 3.66 -1.39 -25.73
N LYS A 259 2.52 -1.99 -25.36
CA LYS A 259 1.30 -1.26 -25.00
C LYS A 259 1.50 -0.49 -23.69
N PRO A 260 0.70 0.57 -23.41
CA PRO A 260 0.87 1.39 -22.19
C PRO A 260 0.98 0.59 -20.88
N VAL A 261 0.19 -0.46 -20.71
CA VAL A 261 0.24 -1.33 -19.51
C VAL A 261 1.53 -2.16 -19.45
N GLU A 262 2.02 -2.62 -20.60
CA GLU A 262 3.23 -3.46 -20.69
C GLU A 262 4.50 -2.65 -20.43
N ARG A 263 4.46 -1.32 -20.61
CA ARG A 263 5.56 -0.41 -20.27
C ARG A 263 5.89 -0.40 -18.77
N GLN A 264 5.02 -0.91 -17.91
CA GLN A 264 5.34 -1.03 -16.48
C GLN A 264 6.21 -2.26 -16.16
N ARG A 265 6.36 -3.21 -17.10
CA ARG A 265 7.14 -4.43 -16.89
C ARG A 265 8.64 -4.17 -17.08
N VAL A 266 9.39 -4.37 -16.00
CA VAL A 266 10.87 -4.27 -15.99
C VAL A 266 11.50 -5.37 -16.84
N SER A 267 10.98 -6.60 -16.79
CA SER A 267 11.52 -7.73 -17.59
C SER A 267 11.54 -7.45 -19.09
N THR A 268 10.47 -6.84 -19.61
CA THR A 268 10.39 -6.37 -20.99
C THR A 268 11.40 -5.25 -21.28
N CYS A 269 11.67 -4.38 -20.30
CA CYS A 269 12.70 -3.33 -20.42
C CYS A 269 14.10 -3.94 -20.56
N LEU A 270 14.42 -4.91 -19.72
CA LEU A 270 15.72 -5.56 -19.69
C LEU A 270 15.98 -6.44 -20.92
N ARG A 271 14.97 -6.76 -21.73
CA ARG A 271 15.19 -7.39 -23.06
C ARG A 271 15.81 -6.42 -24.08
N VAL A 272 15.57 -5.13 -23.91
CA VAL A 272 16.19 -4.08 -24.74
C VAL A 272 17.61 -3.81 -24.24
N PHE A 273 17.77 -3.65 -22.92
CA PHE A 273 19.06 -3.41 -22.28
C PHE A 273 19.69 -4.72 -21.77
N CYS A 274 20.16 -5.56 -22.68
CA CYS A 274 20.93 -6.75 -22.33
C CYS A 274 22.11 -7.00 -23.28
N GLU A 275 23.03 -7.85 -22.84
CA GLU A 275 24.22 -8.23 -23.60
C GLU A 275 23.88 -8.91 -24.91
N GLU A 276 22.85 -9.76 -24.94
CA GLU A 276 22.47 -10.48 -26.17
C GLU A 276 21.95 -9.54 -27.26
N THR A 277 21.10 -8.58 -26.90
CA THR A 277 20.62 -7.56 -27.84
C THR A 277 21.76 -6.67 -28.33
N LEU A 278 22.70 -6.32 -27.45
CA LEU A 278 23.88 -5.56 -27.81
C LEU A 278 24.78 -6.34 -28.78
N ALA A 279 25.03 -7.62 -28.51
CA ALA A 279 25.82 -8.49 -29.37
C ALA A 279 25.16 -8.67 -30.73
N ALA A 280 23.85 -8.95 -30.75
CA ALA A 280 23.07 -9.10 -31.98
C ALA A 280 23.15 -7.85 -32.87
N LEU A 281 23.04 -6.64 -32.31
CA LEU A 281 23.22 -5.39 -33.07
C LEU A 281 24.62 -5.26 -33.71
N LYS A 282 25.66 -5.78 -33.06
CA LYS A 282 27.05 -5.71 -33.56
C LYS A 282 27.35 -6.75 -34.63
N VAL A 283 26.81 -7.96 -34.49
CA VAL A 283 27.24 -9.13 -35.30
C VAL A 283 26.24 -9.55 -36.37
N HIS A 284 24.96 -9.16 -36.25
CA HIS A 284 23.95 -9.63 -37.20
C HIS A 284 24.25 -9.08 -38.62
N PRO A 285 24.37 -9.94 -39.66
CA PRO A 285 24.84 -9.52 -40.98
C PRO A 285 24.04 -8.37 -41.60
N GLN A 286 22.71 -8.39 -41.43
CA GLN A 286 21.85 -7.32 -41.95
C GLN A 286 21.95 -6.00 -41.18
N MET A 287 22.46 -6.03 -39.94
CA MET A 287 22.66 -4.82 -39.12
C MET A 287 24.04 -4.20 -39.34
N GLN A 288 25.05 -5.01 -39.70
CA GLN A 288 26.41 -4.53 -39.97
C GLN A 288 26.48 -3.52 -41.12
N ASN A 289 25.59 -3.64 -42.10
CA ASN A 289 25.47 -2.68 -43.21
C ASN A 289 24.74 -1.38 -42.83
N MET A 290 24.27 -1.25 -41.58
CA MET A 290 23.54 -0.09 -41.09
C MET A 290 24.39 0.69 -40.07
N ASN A 291 24.22 2.01 -40.03
CA ASN A 291 24.81 2.82 -38.97
C ASN A 291 24.00 2.68 -37.67
N VAL A 292 24.35 1.66 -36.87
CA VAL A 292 23.78 1.34 -35.55
C VAL A 292 24.70 1.71 -34.39
N THR A 293 25.86 2.32 -34.66
CA THR A 293 26.91 2.61 -33.68
C THR A 293 26.39 3.39 -32.47
N GLY A 294 25.55 4.41 -32.71
CA GLY A 294 24.94 5.18 -31.63
C GLY A 294 23.99 4.38 -30.75
N THR A 295 23.19 3.50 -31.35
CA THR A 295 22.28 2.58 -30.63
C THR A 295 23.06 1.59 -29.77
N VAL A 296 24.13 1.02 -30.32
CA VAL A 296 25.04 0.10 -29.62
C VAL A 296 25.67 0.79 -28.42
N LYS A 297 26.30 1.96 -28.60
CA LYS A 297 26.92 2.73 -27.52
C LYS A 297 25.93 3.11 -26.41
N PHE A 298 24.72 3.52 -26.79
CA PHE A 298 23.68 3.88 -25.82
C PHE A 298 23.25 2.68 -24.96
N ILE A 299 22.95 1.54 -25.60
CA ILE A 299 22.53 0.33 -24.88
C ILE A 299 23.67 -0.19 -23.99
N ASP A 300 24.91 -0.14 -24.46
CA ASP A 300 26.08 -0.57 -23.69
C ASP A 300 26.25 0.22 -22.39
N LYS A 301 26.19 1.56 -22.44
CA LYS A 301 26.25 2.41 -21.24
C LYS A 301 25.11 2.10 -20.25
N VAL A 302 23.87 2.01 -20.73
CA VAL A 302 22.71 1.71 -19.86
C VAL A 302 22.81 0.31 -19.25
N ASN A 303 23.25 -0.68 -20.02
CA ASN A 303 23.44 -2.07 -19.56
C ASN A 303 24.57 -2.16 -18.52
N THR A 304 25.69 -1.50 -18.75
CA THR A 304 26.83 -1.45 -17.82
C THR A 304 26.44 -0.78 -16.51
N MET A 305 25.77 0.39 -16.56
CA MET A 305 25.19 1.03 -15.38
C MET A 305 24.27 0.06 -14.62
N TRP A 306 23.35 -0.62 -15.31
CA TRP A 306 22.41 -1.55 -14.68
C TRP A 306 23.10 -2.73 -13.99
N LYS A 307 24.17 -3.29 -14.57
CA LYS A 307 24.95 -4.38 -13.96
C LYS A 307 25.57 -3.97 -12.63
N ILE A 308 26.13 -2.76 -12.57
CA ILE A 308 26.75 -2.21 -11.35
C ILE A 308 25.65 -1.93 -10.29
N LEU A 309 24.54 -1.31 -10.69
CA LEU A 309 23.47 -0.95 -9.76
C LEU A 309 22.73 -2.18 -9.21
N ASN A 310 22.46 -3.19 -10.05
CA ASN A 310 21.60 -4.32 -9.68
C ASN A 310 22.38 -5.50 -9.05
N VAL A 311 23.34 -5.19 -8.16
CA VAL A 311 24.05 -6.17 -7.34
C VAL A 311 23.37 -6.29 -5.97
N ARG A 312 22.71 -7.44 -5.75
CA ARG A 312 21.92 -7.76 -4.52
C ARG A 312 22.44 -8.97 -3.75
N THR A 313 23.51 -9.59 -4.24
CA THR A 313 24.03 -10.82 -3.63
C THR A 313 25.53 -10.86 -3.84
N VAL A 314 26.25 -11.26 -2.81
CA VAL A 314 27.70 -11.48 -2.85
C VAL A 314 28.01 -12.65 -3.80
N GLY A 315 29.06 -12.51 -4.62
CA GLY A 315 29.51 -13.54 -5.56
C GLY A 315 28.70 -13.64 -6.86
N LYS A 316 27.88 -12.62 -7.18
CA LYS A 316 27.16 -12.54 -8.45
C LYS A 316 28.13 -12.42 -9.63
N ASP A 317 29.17 -11.62 -9.46
CA ASP A 317 30.33 -11.49 -10.34
C ASP A 317 31.00 -12.84 -10.65
N ILE A 318 31.21 -13.68 -9.64
CA ILE A 318 31.83 -14.99 -9.81
C ILE A 318 30.89 -15.90 -10.61
N ARG A 319 29.61 -15.94 -10.23
CA ARG A 319 28.61 -16.81 -10.90
C ARG A 319 28.42 -16.47 -12.37
N HIS A 320 28.44 -15.18 -12.70
CA HIS A 320 28.25 -14.71 -14.07
C HIS A 320 29.56 -14.46 -14.82
N ASN A 321 30.70 -14.66 -14.15
CA ASN A 321 32.03 -14.31 -14.66
C ASN A 321 32.09 -12.86 -15.17
N ASN A 322 31.55 -11.91 -14.38
CA ASN A 322 31.45 -10.51 -14.75
C ASN A 322 31.86 -9.58 -13.58
N PRO A 323 33.07 -8.97 -13.63
CA PRO A 323 33.58 -8.09 -12.57
C PRO A 323 32.69 -6.87 -12.27
N LEU A 324 31.90 -6.39 -13.23
CA LEU A 324 30.99 -5.26 -13.02
C LEU A 324 29.93 -5.55 -11.95
N GLU A 325 29.57 -6.84 -11.79
CA GLU A 325 28.51 -7.28 -10.89
C GLU A 325 29.02 -7.65 -9.48
N ALA A 326 30.26 -7.29 -9.14
CA ALA A 326 30.82 -7.52 -7.82
C ALA A 326 30.20 -6.56 -6.79
N VAL A 327 30.25 -6.92 -5.50
CA VAL A 327 29.91 -5.94 -4.45
C VAL A 327 30.96 -4.82 -4.41
N ILE A 328 30.59 -3.64 -3.94
CA ILE A 328 31.55 -2.54 -3.76
C ILE A 328 32.19 -2.70 -2.38
N ASN A 329 33.49 -2.94 -2.32
CA ASN A 329 34.22 -3.14 -1.06
C ASN A 329 35.23 -2.00 -0.75
N SER A 330 35.38 -1.04 -1.66
CA SER A 330 36.28 0.10 -1.52
C SER A 330 35.57 1.40 -1.89
N SER A 331 35.82 2.47 -1.14
CA SER A 331 35.34 3.81 -1.47
C SER A 331 35.99 4.39 -2.73
N GLN A 332 37.10 3.78 -3.18
CA GLN A 332 37.85 4.15 -4.39
C GLN A 332 37.63 3.19 -5.56
N ASP A 333 36.58 2.37 -5.51
CA ASP A 333 36.22 1.48 -6.61
C ASP A 333 35.92 2.28 -7.88
N SER A 334 36.59 1.96 -9.00
CA SER A 334 36.47 2.70 -10.26
C SER A 334 35.05 2.69 -10.83
N ARG A 335 34.25 1.66 -10.49
CA ARG A 335 32.83 1.58 -10.89
C ARG A 335 32.00 2.70 -10.27
N LEU A 336 32.39 3.21 -9.09
CA LEU A 336 31.72 4.36 -8.49
C LEU A 336 31.96 5.62 -9.32
N GLN A 337 33.18 5.82 -9.83
CA GLN A 337 33.47 6.94 -10.72
C GLN A 337 32.70 6.79 -12.05
N GLN A 338 32.66 5.58 -12.63
CA GLN A 338 31.86 5.31 -13.83
C GLN A 338 30.37 5.68 -13.65
N LEU A 339 29.79 5.44 -12.47
CA LEU A 339 28.41 5.84 -12.18
C LEU A 339 28.23 7.37 -12.12
N ILE A 340 29.23 8.12 -11.64
CA ILE A 340 29.23 9.59 -11.67
C ILE A 340 29.32 10.08 -13.12
N ASP A 341 30.22 9.49 -13.91
CA ASP A 341 30.37 9.86 -15.32
C ASP A 341 29.06 9.60 -16.11
N TYR A 342 28.36 8.50 -15.79
CA TYR A 342 27.02 8.25 -16.33
C TYR A 342 25.98 9.26 -15.83
N ALA A 343 26.06 9.72 -14.58
CA ALA A 343 25.18 10.75 -14.03
C ALA A 343 25.27 12.05 -14.85
N ASP A 344 26.49 12.51 -15.10
CA ASP A 344 26.77 13.72 -15.90
C ASP A 344 26.37 13.51 -17.36
N TRP A 345 26.64 12.33 -17.90
CA TRP A 345 26.24 11.99 -19.26
C TRP A 345 24.70 12.02 -19.42
N PHE A 346 23.93 11.43 -18.49
CA PHE A 346 22.47 11.48 -18.53
C PHE A 346 21.94 12.90 -18.40
N LEU A 347 22.59 13.75 -17.61
CA LEU A 347 22.25 15.16 -17.51
C LEU A 347 22.51 15.89 -18.84
N SER A 348 23.61 15.57 -19.53
CA SER A 348 24.00 16.22 -20.79
C SER A 348 23.04 15.91 -21.95
N ILE A 349 22.46 14.70 -21.99
CA ILE A 349 21.48 14.26 -23.01
C ILE A 349 20.04 14.63 -22.65
N GLY A 350 19.84 15.19 -21.45
CA GLY A 350 18.56 15.68 -20.97
C GLY A 350 18.10 16.92 -21.73
N LYS A 351 16.78 17.07 -21.85
CA LYS A 351 16.19 18.29 -22.43
C LYS A 351 16.56 19.51 -21.57
N LYS A 352 17.18 20.52 -22.20
CA LYS A 352 17.43 21.84 -21.59
C LYS A 352 16.12 22.62 -21.35
N SER A 353 16.15 23.61 -20.46
CA SER A 353 14.99 24.44 -20.14
C SER A 353 14.50 25.21 -21.38
N GLY A 354 13.18 25.28 -21.60
CA GLY A 354 12.57 25.89 -22.80
C GLY A 354 12.44 24.94 -24.00
N GLY A 355 11.57 25.25 -24.96
CA GLY A 355 11.39 24.50 -26.22
C GLY A 355 10.62 23.16 -26.13
N LYS A 356 10.44 22.48 -27.27
CA LYS A 356 9.84 21.13 -27.35
C LYS A 356 10.93 20.06 -27.14
N ARG A 357 10.58 18.92 -26.53
CA ARG A 357 11.51 17.75 -26.44
C ARG A 357 11.77 17.24 -27.85
N MET A 358 13.02 17.22 -28.27
CA MET A 358 13.49 16.69 -29.54
C MET A 358 14.76 15.89 -29.28
N LYS A 359 14.78 14.62 -29.70
CA LYS A 359 15.93 13.71 -29.64
C LYS A 359 16.67 13.65 -28.28
N THR A 360 15.96 13.83 -27.17
CA THR A 360 16.54 13.97 -25.82
C THR A 360 15.67 13.24 -24.79
N LEU A 361 16.26 12.92 -23.63
CA LEU A 361 15.49 12.48 -22.47
C LEU A 361 14.67 13.65 -21.90
N THR A 362 13.60 13.35 -21.17
CA THR A 362 12.90 14.40 -20.41
C THR A 362 13.81 14.96 -19.32
N LYS A 363 13.65 16.26 -19.04
CA LYS A 363 14.38 16.96 -17.96
C LYS A 363 14.21 16.24 -16.61
N ASP A 364 13.00 15.78 -16.33
CA ASP A 364 12.67 15.05 -15.10
C ASP A 364 13.45 13.73 -15.01
N THR A 365 13.52 12.95 -16.10
CA THR A 365 14.25 11.67 -16.11
C THR A 365 15.76 11.88 -16.01
N SER A 366 16.32 12.83 -16.76
CA SER A 366 17.76 13.13 -16.70
C SER A 366 18.18 13.64 -15.33
N ASN A 367 17.41 14.54 -14.72
CA ASN A 367 17.68 15.06 -13.39
C ASN A 367 17.57 13.97 -12.32
N ALA A 368 16.55 13.12 -12.40
CA ALA A 368 16.36 12.03 -11.44
C ALA A 368 17.48 10.97 -11.54
N LEU A 369 17.99 10.68 -12.74
CA LEU A 369 19.16 9.83 -12.95
C LEU A 369 20.41 10.45 -12.34
N HIS A 370 20.72 11.70 -12.69
CA HIS A 370 21.86 12.42 -12.14
C HIS A 370 21.83 12.45 -10.61
N HIS A 371 20.69 12.83 -10.03
CA HIS A 371 20.46 12.88 -8.59
C HIS A 371 20.68 11.53 -7.90
N THR A 372 20.06 10.47 -8.45
CA THR A 372 20.10 9.14 -7.82
C THR A 372 21.47 8.51 -7.91
N LEU A 373 22.16 8.64 -9.05
CA LEU A 373 23.49 8.05 -9.25
C LEU A 373 24.52 8.70 -8.32
N ASN A 374 24.54 10.04 -8.24
CA ASN A 374 25.38 10.76 -7.29
C ASN A 374 25.07 10.36 -5.83
N GLY A 375 23.78 10.34 -5.47
CA GLY A 375 23.34 9.94 -4.13
C GLY A 375 23.73 8.52 -3.75
N LEU A 376 23.59 7.55 -4.67
CA LEU A 376 23.99 6.16 -4.44
C LEU A 376 25.51 6.02 -4.27
N VAL A 377 26.30 6.75 -5.05
CA VAL A 377 27.78 6.73 -4.94
C VAL A 377 28.21 7.31 -3.60
N GLU A 378 27.71 8.49 -3.22
CA GLU A 378 28.05 9.11 -1.94
C GLU A 378 27.56 8.27 -0.74
N LEU A 379 26.34 7.72 -0.80
CA LEU A 379 25.83 6.81 0.22
C LEU A 379 26.72 5.56 0.35
N THR A 380 27.13 4.98 -0.77
CA THR A 380 28.02 3.81 -0.79
C THR A 380 29.35 4.13 -0.12
N LYS A 381 29.98 5.25 -0.49
CA LYS A 381 31.22 5.72 0.15
C LYS A 381 31.00 5.95 1.65
N HIS A 382 29.90 6.61 2.03
CA HIS A 382 29.56 6.87 3.43
C HIS A 382 29.40 5.60 4.26
N LEU A 383 28.71 4.58 3.73
CA LEU A 383 28.54 3.31 4.42
C LEU A 383 29.86 2.56 4.61
N LEU A 384 30.75 2.60 3.61
CA LEU A 384 32.08 1.97 3.66
C LEU A 384 33.06 2.65 4.62
N MET A 385 32.81 3.89 5.04
CA MET A 385 33.60 4.53 6.12
C MET A 385 33.37 3.86 7.48
N SER A 386 32.27 3.12 7.65
CA SER A 386 31.98 2.43 8.90
C SER A 386 32.86 1.18 9.05
N PRO A 387 33.59 1.01 10.16
CA PRO A 387 34.53 -0.11 10.34
C PRO A 387 33.86 -1.50 10.29
N HIS A 388 32.55 -1.56 10.49
CA HIS A 388 31.76 -2.79 10.43
C HIS A 388 31.23 -3.12 9.02
N GLN A 389 31.28 -2.19 8.07
CA GLN A 389 30.81 -2.40 6.69
C GLN A 389 31.95 -2.82 5.78
N LYS A 390 32.00 -4.11 5.42
CA LYS A 390 33.03 -4.64 4.51
C LYS A 390 32.73 -4.42 3.02
N TYR A 391 31.46 -4.33 2.67
CA TYR A 391 31.01 -4.17 1.29
C TYR A 391 29.61 -3.58 1.24
N VAL A 392 29.21 -3.00 0.12
CA VAL A 392 27.86 -2.48 -0.13
C VAL A 392 27.27 -3.14 -1.37
N MET A 393 26.01 -3.55 -1.26
CA MET A 393 25.20 -4.06 -2.36
C MET A 393 24.28 -2.93 -2.82
N ILE A 394 24.66 -2.20 -3.87
CA ILE A 394 23.90 -1.05 -4.37
C ILE A 394 22.45 -1.44 -4.71
N GLY A 395 22.24 -2.68 -5.17
CA GLY A 395 20.93 -3.17 -5.56
C GLY A 395 19.93 -3.28 -4.41
N GLU A 396 20.37 -3.14 -3.15
CA GLU A 396 19.52 -3.12 -1.97
C GLU A 396 18.79 -1.78 -1.79
N PHE A 397 19.25 -0.70 -2.44
CA PHE A 397 18.67 0.65 -2.39
C PHE A 397 17.67 0.87 -3.54
N CYS A 398 16.59 0.07 -3.54
CA CYS A 398 15.47 0.17 -4.48
C CYS A 398 14.15 -0.11 -3.75
N SER A 399 13.02 0.20 -4.41
CA SER A 399 11.66 -0.04 -3.87
C SER A 399 11.10 -1.43 -4.18
N ASP A 400 11.84 -2.32 -4.83
CA ASP A 400 11.42 -3.71 -5.13
C ASP A 400 10.83 -4.48 -3.94
N PRO A 401 11.37 -4.39 -2.70
CA PRO A 401 10.77 -5.05 -1.55
C PRO A 401 9.32 -4.59 -1.30
N LEU A 402 9.04 -3.30 -1.49
CA LEU A 402 7.70 -2.72 -1.33
C LEU A 402 6.76 -3.17 -2.46
N GLU A 403 7.20 -3.12 -3.71
CA GLU A 403 6.42 -3.64 -4.86
C GLU A 403 6.08 -5.12 -4.68
N LYS A 404 7.04 -5.93 -4.20
CA LYS A 404 6.83 -7.35 -3.90
C LYS A 404 5.80 -7.54 -2.79
N GLU A 405 5.81 -6.70 -1.76
CA GLU A 405 4.78 -6.74 -0.72
C GLU A 405 3.40 -6.35 -1.25
N PHE A 406 3.29 -5.37 -2.15
CA PHE A 406 2.03 -5.06 -2.84
C PHE A 406 1.53 -6.25 -3.67
N GLY A 407 2.42 -6.95 -4.37
CA GLY A 407 2.10 -8.21 -5.06
C GLY A 407 1.50 -9.25 -4.12
N LYS A 408 2.11 -9.44 -2.93
CA LYS A 408 1.57 -10.34 -1.89
C LYS A 408 0.22 -9.88 -1.34
N LEU A 409 0.02 -8.56 -1.19
CA LEU A 409 -1.27 -8.00 -0.78
C LEU A 409 -2.37 -8.32 -1.81
N ARG A 410 -2.08 -8.26 -3.11
CA ARG A 410 -3.04 -8.65 -4.16
C ARG A 410 -3.30 -10.15 -4.18
N GLN A 411 -2.23 -10.96 -4.17
CA GLN A 411 -2.33 -12.42 -4.18
C GLN A 411 -3.16 -12.97 -3.01
N GLY A 412 -2.89 -12.52 -1.79
CA GLY A 412 -3.64 -12.99 -0.62
C GLY A 412 -5.11 -12.53 -0.58
N SER A 413 -5.57 -11.70 -1.53
CA SER A 413 -6.94 -11.18 -1.62
C SER A 413 -7.71 -11.86 -2.76
N GLY A 414 -7.28 -13.06 -3.16
CA GLY A 414 -7.86 -13.79 -4.30
C GLY A 414 -7.28 -13.40 -5.65
N GLY A 415 -6.11 -12.73 -5.69
CA GLY A 415 -5.45 -12.34 -6.94
C GLY A 415 -6.14 -11.20 -7.71
N THR A 416 -7.03 -10.46 -7.07
CA THR A 416 -7.70 -9.32 -7.69
C THR A 416 -6.74 -8.15 -7.86
N TYR A 417 -6.82 -7.45 -9.00
CA TYR A 417 -6.01 -6.24 -9.21
C TYR A 417 -6.46 -5.15 -8.21
N PHE A 418 -7.75 -4.82 -8.17
CA PHE A 418 -8.26 -3.83 -7.21
C PHE A 418 -8.65 -4.50 -5.88
N ILE A 419 -7.72 -4.51 -4.94
CA ILE A 419 -7.98 -4.83 -3.53
C ILE A 419 -8.68 -3.67 -2.83
N THR A 420 -9.38 -3.91 -1.72
CA THR A 420 -10.03 -2.85 -0.95
C THR A 420 -9.09 -2.31 0.13
N ALA A 421 -9.30 -1.08 0.60
CA ALA A 421 -8.52 -0.51 1.70
C ALA A 421 -8.58 -1.38 2.96
N GLN A 422 -9.76 -1.94 3.28
CA GLN A 422 -9.92 -2.90 4.37
C GLN A 422 -8.97 -4.10 4.25
N GLN A 423 -8.94 -4.75 3.08
CA GLN A 423 -8.08 -5.93 2.87
C GLN A 423 -6.59 -5.60 3.02
N VAL A 424 -6.19 -4.38 2.66
CA VAL A 424 -4.81 -3.91 2.82
C VAL A 424 -4.47 -3.74 4.29
N LEU A 425 -5.32 -3.05 5.04
CA LEU A 425 -5.12 -2.76 6.48
C LEU A 425 -5.12 -4.04 7.32
N GLU A 426 -6.10 -4.93 7.12
CA GLU A 426 -6.15 -6.21 7.85
C GLU A 426 -4.90 -7.08 7.60
N LYS A 427 -4.31 -6.99 6.41
CA LYS A 427 -3.06 -7.69 6.10
C LYS A 427 -1.83 -7.02 6.67
N LEU A 428 -1.83 -5.69 6.79
CA LEU A 428 -0.80 -4.98 7.53
C LEU A 428 -0.77 -5.49 8.97
N ASP A 429 -1.92 -5.63 9.62
CA ASP A 429 -2.03 -6.11 11.01
C ASP A 429 -1.47 -7.52 11.18
N ILE A 430 -1.82 -8.42 10.26
CA ILE A 430 -1.28 -9.79 10.23
C ILE A 430 0.25 -9.76 10.08
N LYS A 431 0.78 -8.88 9.22
CA LYS A 431 2.23 -8.76 9.00
C LYS A 431 2.95 -8.15 10.20
N LYS A 432 2.41 -7.10 10.83
CA LYS A 432 2.92 -6.51 12.07
C LYS A 432 2.99 -7.57 13.16
N THR A 433 1.92 -8.35 13.34
CA THR A 433 1.85 -9.44 14.32
C THR A 433 2.90 -10.52 14.04
N LYS A 434 3.01 -10.96 12.78
CA LYS A 434 3.99 -11.96 12.37
C LYS A 434 5.43 -11.50 12.60
N LEU A 435 5.71 -10.21 12.39
CA LEU A 435 7.03 -9.63 12.64
C LEU A 435 7.40 -9.66 14.12
N LEU A 436 6.52 -9.18 15.00
CA LEU A 436 6.77 -9.18 16.45
C LEU A 436 6.99 -10.61 16.97
N LEU A 437 6.19 -11.57 16.51
CA LEU A 437 6.37 -12.99 16.83
C LEU A 437 7.72 -13.53 16.32
N LYS A 438 8.14 -13.17 15.10
CA LYS A 438 9.44 -13.59 14.55
C LYS A 438 10.63 -13.01 15.32
N LEU A 439 10.47 -11.79 15.85
CA LEU A 439 11.47 -11.13 16.69
C LEU A 439 11.40 -11.57 18.16
N ASN A 440 10.53 -12.53 18.51
CA ASN A 440 10.30 -13.01 19.87
C ASN A 440 9.95 -11.88 20.87
N VAL A 441 9.27 -10.83 20.42
CA VAL A 441 8.78 -9.76 21.30
C VAL A 441 7.70 -10.32 22.23
N ASP A 442 7.79 -10.00 23.53
CA ASP A 442 6.73 -10.40 24.46
C ASP A 442 5.48 -9.53 24.26
N LEU A 443 4.47 -10.13 23.62
CA LEU A 443 3.20 -9.46 23.34
C LEU A 443 2.39 -9.11 24.60
N SER A 444 2.81 -9.55 25.78
CA SER A 444 2.21 -9.13 27.06
C SER A 444 2.46 -7.65 27.37
N VAL A 445 3.54 -7.08 26.83
CA VAL A 445 3.94 -5.68 27.01
C VAL A 445 3.05 -4.72 26.22
N LEU A 446 2.35 -5.24 25.20
CA LEU A 446 1.40 -4.49 24.41
C LEU A 446 0.14 -4.23 25.24
N ARG A 447 0.07 -3.04 25.83
CA ARG A 447 -1.13 -2.53 26.52
C ARG A 447 -2.20 -2.26 25.46
N ALA A 448 -3.11 -3.22 25.27
CA ALA A 448 -4.28 -3.04 24.43
C ALA A 448 -5.52 -3.23 25.31
N GLU A 449 -6.39 -2.23 25.35
CA GLU A 449 -7.70 -2.39 25.96
C GLU A 449 -8.55 -3.37 25.11
N PRO A 450 -9.32 -4.27 25.76
CA PRO A 450 -10.22 -5.16 25.06
C PRO A 450 -11.36 -4.34 24.42
N GLY A 451 -11.43 -4.31 23.09
CA GLY A 451 -12.51 -3.62 22.38
C GLY A 451 -12.11 -3.10 21.01
N HIS A 452 -13.10 -2.56 20.28
CA HIS A 452 -12.84 -1.80 19.07
C HIS A 452 -12.24 -0.44 19.46
N CYS A 453 -11.02 -0.16 18.98
CA CYS A 453 -10.35 1.13 19.14
C CYS A 453 -10.05 1.70 17.76
N CYS A 454 -10.47 2.93 17.50
CA CYS A 454 -10.07 3.72 16.34
C CYS A 454 -10.16 5.21 16.70
N ASP A 455 -9.62 6.06 15.84
CA ASP A 455 -9.58 7.52 16.07
C ASP A 455 -10.98 8.14 16.24
N LYS A 456 -12.03 7.47 15.75
CA LYS A 456 -13.43 7.92 15.86
C LYS A 456 -14.13 7.45 17.14
N CYS A 457 -13.50 6.61 17.97
CA CYS A 457 -14.14 6.10 19.19
C CYS A 457 -14.44 7.20 20.22
N PHE A 458 -13.69 8.30 20.20
CA PHE A 458 -13.85 9.41 21.16
C PHE A 458 -14.63 10.60 20.58
N PHE A 459 -15.38 10.39 19.51
CA PHE A 459 -16.21 11.45 18.93
C PHE A 459 -17.24 11.95 19.95
N ALA A 460 -17.28 13.27 20.13
CA ALA A 460 -18.27 13.99 20.91
C ALA A 460 -19.04 14.95 20.01
N LEU A 461 -20.32 15.19 20.32
CA LEU A 461 -21.13 16.16 19.60
C LEU A 461 -20.55 17.57 19.78
N ASP A 462 -20.48 18.31 18.68
CA ASP A 462 -20.18 19.74 18.67
C ASP A 462 -21.44 20.56 18.99
N ARG A 463 -21.34 21.90 18.92
CA ARG A 463 -22.46 22.80 19.23
C ARG A 463 -23.66 22.55 18.33
N ASP A 464 -23.43 22.29 17.04
CA ASP A 464 -24.49 22.06 16.06
C ASP A 464 -25.17 20.71 16.33
N GLY A 465 -24.38 19.66 16.63
CA GLY A 465 -24.90 18.36 17.05
C GLY A 465 -25.70 18.42 18.35
N ILE A 466 -25.30 19.25 19.32
CA ILE A 466 -26.06 19.46 20.57
C ILE A 466 -27.35 20.24 20.30
N SER A 467 -27.31 21.27 19.44
CA SER A 467 -28.51 22.00 19.03
C SER A 467 -29.52 21.07 18.36
N LEU A 468 -29.04 20.22 17.43
CA LEU A 468 -29.87 19.21 16.78
C LEU A 468 -30.44 18.21 17.78
N LEU A 469 -29.65 17.76 18.77
CA LEU A 469 -30.11 16.83 19.81
C LEU A 469 -31.31 17.38 20.58
N ASN A 470 -31.40 18.69 20.78
CA ASN A 470 -32.50 19.33 21.49
C ASN A 470 -33.75 19.56 20.62
N GLN A 471 -33.63 19.41 19.30
CA GLN A 471 -34.67 19.72 18.30
C GLN A 471 -35.17 18.47 17.54
N LEU A 472 -34.84 17.26 18.00
CA LEU A 472 -35.17 16.02 17.27
C LEU A 472 -36.67 15.77 17.12
N GLU A 473 -37.49 16.24 18.06
CA GLU A 473 -38.97 16.16 17.98
C GLU A 473 -39.52 16.97 16.81
N GLU A 474 -39.02 18.20 16.62
CA GLU A 474 -39.44 19.08 15.52
C GLU A 474 -39.01 18.51 14.17
N GLU A 475 -37.80 17.95 14.11
CA GLU A 475 -37.23 17.33 12.92
C GLU A 475 -37.86 15.97 12.57
N GLU A 476 -38.58 15.32 13.48
CA GLU A 476 -39.24 14.05 13.20
C GLU A 476 -40.25 14.18 12.04
N MET A 477 -40.89 15.33 11.92
CA MET A 477 -41.86 15.63 10.87
C MET A 477 -41.20 15.79 9.50
N SER A 478 -39.91 16.11 9.43
CA SER A 478 -39.17 16.25 8.17
C SER A 478 -38.83 14.91 7.52
N ILE A 479 -38.95 13.79 8.25
CA ILE A 479 -38.67 12.45 7.72
C ILE A 479 -39.78 12.01 6.73
N PRO A 480 -39.44 11.65 5.47
CA PRO A 480 -40.42 11.16 4.50
C PRO A 480 -41.13 9.88 4.96
N VAL A 481 -42.42 9.75 4.65
CA VAL A 481 -43.26 8.58 5.04
C VAL A 481 -42.62 7.24 4.67
N LYS A 482 -42.11 7.12 3.43
CA LYS A 482 -41.39 5.91 2.98
C LYS A 482 -40.21 5.54 3.88
N THR A 483 -39.47 6.55 4.36
CA THR A 483 -38.36 6.36 5.28
C THR A 483 -38.87 5.95 6.66
N LYS A 484 -39.95 6.56 7.17
CA LYS A 484 -40.60 6.14 8.43
C LYS A 484 -41.01 4.66 8.39
N MET A 485 -41.63 4.19 7.30
CA MET A 485 -41.99 2.77 7.13
C MET A 485 -40.77 1.84 7.22
N SER A 486 -39.65 2.25 6.63
CA SER A 486 -38.40 1.48 6.69
C SER A 486 -37.78 1.49 8.09
N LEU A 487 -37.83 2.62 8.79
CA LEU A 487 -37.32 2.77 10.16
C LEU A 487 -38.11 1.94 11.16
N ILE A 488 -39.44 1.83 11.01
CA ILE A 488 -40.27 0.93 11.84
C ILE A 488 -39.87 -0.53 11.65
N TYR A 489 -39.63 -0.96 10.41
CA TYR A 489 -39.13 -2.31 10.15
C TYR A 489 -37.76 -2.55 10.83
N MET A 490 -36.87 -1.55 10.82
CA MET A 490 -35.59 -1.62 11.54
C MET A 490 -35.79 -1.66 13.06
N ALA A 491 -36.71 -0.87 13.61
CA ALA A 491 -37.06 -0.85 15.03
C ALA A 491 -37.53 -2.23 15.51
N GLY A 492 -38.37 -2.93 14.73
CA GLY A 492 -38.78 -4.31 15.03
C GLY A 492 -37.59 -5.28 15.08
N TYR A 493 -36.62 -5.14 14.18
CA TYR A 493 -35.40 -5.95 14.20
C TYR A 493 -34.50 -5.63 15.40
N VAL A 494 -34.42 -4.37 15.81
CA VAL A 494 -33.67 -3.93 17.00
C VAL A 494 -34.29 -4.54 18.26
N ALA A 495 -35.62 -4.52 18.36
CA ALA A 495 -36.37 -5.02 19.51
C ALA A 495 -36.46 -6.56 19.60
N ARG A 496 -36.05 -7.29 18.55
CA ARG A 496 -36.34 -8.73 18.38
C ARG A 496 -35.87 -9.64 19.53
N LYS A 497 -34.85 -9.22 20.28
CA LYS A 497 -34.22 -10.00 21.35
C LYS A 497 -34.62 -9.55 22.75
N ASP A 498 -35.39 -8.48 22.83
CA ASP A 498 -35.85 -7.96 24.11
C ASP A 498 -37.08 -8.76 24.54
N GLU A 499 -37.09 -9.28 25.76
CA GLU A 499 -38.32 -9.81 26.35
C GLU A 499 -39.12 -8.61 26.83
N MET A 500 -40.37 -8.47 26.37
CA MET A 500 -41.24 -7.42 26.86
C MET A 500 -41.81 -7.85 28.20
N SER A 501 -41.70 -6.99 29.22
CA SER A 501 -42.39 -7.22 30.48
C SER A 501 -43.92 -7.11 30.31
N GLU A 502 -44.69 -7.79 31.16
CA GLU A 502 -46.17 -7.72 31.12
C GLU A 502 -46.70 -6.28 31.26
N GLN A 503 -45.97 -5.43 32.00
CA GLN A 503 -46.27 -4.00 32.17
C GLN A 503 -46.07 -3.22 30.86
N GLU A 504 -44.98 -3.47 30.12
CA GLU A 504 -44.70 -2.81 28.83
C GLU A 504 -45.68 -3.23 27.74
N LEU A 505 -46.25 -4.44 27.82
CA LEU A 505 -47.32 -4.87 26.92
C LEU A 505 -48.63 -4.10 27.15
N PHE A 506 -48.90 -3.70 28.40
CA PHE A 506 -50.14 -3.01 28.78
C PHE A 506 -50.08 -1.51 28.44
N ASP A 507 -48.89 -0.89 28.52
CA ASP A 507 -48.66 0.54 28.28
C ASP A 507 -48.19 0.86 26.83
N ALA A 508 -47.85 -0.15 26.03
CA ALA A 508 -47.37 0.07 24.67
C ALA A 508 -48.49 0.57 23.74
N THR A 509 -48.50 1.87 23.47
CA THR A 509 -49.21 2.40 22.32
C THR A 509 -48.55 1.88 21.03
N MET A 510 -49.38 1.59 20.03
CA MET A 510 -48.97 1.10 18.71
C MET A 510 -49.18 2.17 17.62
N PHE A 511 -49.14 3.46 17.96
CA PHE A 511 -49.48 4.54 17.06
C PHE A 511 -48.61 4.55 15.79
N TYR A 512 -47.28 4.41 15.95
CA TYR A 512 -46.36 4.39 14.81
C TYR A 512 -46.58 3.16 13.95
N ALA A 513 -46.74 1.98 14.57
CA ALA A 513 -47.00 0.74 13.87
C ALA A 513 -48.33 0.79 13.08
N GLN A 514 -49.40 1.36 13.65
CA GLN A 514 -50.66 1.53 12.95
C GLN A 514 -50.55 2.54 11.80
N LYS A 515 -49.86 3.67 12.02
CA LYS A 515 -49.77 4.77 11.05
C LYS A 515 -48.82 4.51 9.89
N TYR A 516 -47.67 3.86 10.14
CA TYR A 516 -46.63 3.63 9.13
C TYR A 516 -46.15 2.17 9.04
N GLY A 517 -46.75 1.23 9.75
CA GLY A 517 -46.35 -0.19 9.76
C GLY A 517 -46.87 -1.02 8.59
N LYS A 518 -47.55 -0.44 7.59
CA LYS A 518 -48.08 -1.18 6.43
C LYS A 518 -47.02 -2.08 5.76
N TYR A 519 -45.79 -1.59 5.60
CA TYR A 519 -44.69 -2.38 5.04
C TYR A 519 -44.30 -3.58 5.94
N LEU A 520 -44.30 -3.40 7.26
CA LEU A 520 -44.02 -4.46 8.22
C LEU A 520 -45.10 -5.54 8.16
N HIS A 521 -46.37 -5.15 8.14
CA HIS A 521 -47.51 -6.09 8.10
C HIS A 521 -47.56 -6.93 6.82
N GLU A 522 -47.25 -6.34 5.66
CA GLU A 522 -47.18 -7.08 4.39
C GLU A 522 -46.04 -8.10 4.35
N LEU A 523 -44.96 -7.88 5.11
CA LEU A 523 -43.83 -8.80 5.22
C LEU A 523 -43.99 -9.84 6.31
N ASP A 524 -44.85 -9.59 7.29
CA ASP A 524 -45.00 -10.47 8.44
C ASP A 524 -45.72 -11.77 8.04
N ARG A 525 -45.17 -12.88 8.52
CA ARG A 525 -45.72 -14.23 8.36
C ARG A 525 -46.02 -14.86 9.73
N GLY A 526 -46.25 -14.04 10.75
CA GLY A 526 -46.48 -14.44 12.14
C GLY A 526 -45.20 -14.56 12.97
N GLY A 527 -44.11 -13.92 12.57
CA GLY A 527 -42.81 -14.07 13.21
C GLY A 527 -41.99 -12.78 13.33
N LEU A 528 -42.47 -11.66 12.78
CA LEU A 528 -41.83 -10.37 12.97
C LEU A 528 -42.32 -9.71 14.27
N LYS A 529 -41.38 -9.17 15.04
CA LYS A 529 -41.72 -8.43 16.26
C LYS A 529 -42.22 -7.04 15.90
N ILE A 530 -43.39 -6.66 16.43
CA ILE A 530 -43.91 -5.30 16.28
C ILE A 530 -43.24 -4.42 17.36
N PRO A 531 -42.53 -3.35 16.96
CA PRO A 531 -41.86 -2.46 17.92
C PRO A 531 -42.85 -1.56 18.66
N THR A 532 -42.51 -1.17 19.88
CA THR A 532 -43.23 -0.15 20.65
C THR A 532 -43.01 1.25 20.07
N ASP A 533 -43.89 2.20 20.38
CA ASP A 533 -43.76 3.59 19.94
C ASP A 533 -42.45 4.23 20.42
N THR A 534 -41.99 3.92 21.63
CA THR A 534 -40.70 4.36 22.19
C THR A 534 -39.52 3.97 21.29
N ILE A 535 -39.45 2.69 20.87
CA ILE A 535 -38.36 2.21 20.01
C ILE A 535 -38.48 2.83 18.60
N CYS A 536 -39.71 3.01 18.10
CA CYS A 536 -39.95 3.67 16.82
C CYS A 536 -39.43 5.11 16.82
N GLN A 537 -39.82 5.91 17.82
CA GLN A 537 -39.43 7.31 17.93
C GLN A 537 -37.92 7.46 18.17
N TRP A 538 -37.34 6.67 19.08
CA TRP A 538 -35.89 6.62 19.28
C TRP A 538 -35.14 6.28 17.98
N THR A 539 -35.65 5.34 17.18
CA THR A 539 -35.04 4.97 15.89
C THR A 539 -35.11 6.13 14.88
N MET A 540 -36.18 6.92 14.89
CA MET A 540 -36.33 8.11 14.04
C MET A 540 -35.37 9.23 14.44
N PHE A 541 -35.29 9.54 15.73
CA PHE A 541 -34.34 10.52 16.28
C PHE A 541 -32.89 10.12 16.00
N SER A 542 -32.59 8.83 16.19
CA SER A 542 -31.30 8.23 15.85
C SER A 542 -30.97 8.37 14.36
N TYR A 543 -31.95 8.26 13.46
CA TYR A 543 -31.75 8.43 12.02
C TYR A 543 -31.44 9.88 11.64
N ILE A 544 -32.13 10.85 12.23
CA ILE A 544 -31.87 12.28 12.03
C ILE A 544 -30.43 12.60 12.46
N MET A 545 -30.08 12.25 13.69
CA MET A 545 -28.74 12.46 14.23
C MET A 545 -27.67 11.76 13.40
N PHE A 546 -27.91 10.50 13.00
CA PHE A 546 -26.99 9.75 12.16
C PHE A 546 -26.71 10.46 10.84
N ASN A 547 -27.71 11.05 10.17
CA ASN A 547 -27.47 11.76 8.91
C ASN A 547 -26.55 12.97 9.06
N HIS A 548 -26.56 13.61 10.22
CA HIS A 548 -25.68 14.72 10.55
C HIS A 548 -24.23 14.23 10.80
N ILE A 549 -24.05 13.14 11.55
CA ILE A 549 -22.72 12.72 12.05
C ILE A 549 -22.09 11.50 11.36
N ARG A 550 -22.76 10.85 10.39
CA ARG A 550 -22.36 9.54 9.79
C ARG A 550 -20.93 9.45 9.27
N HIS A 551 -20.30 10.57 8.91
CA HIS A 551 -18.94 10.61 8.41
C HIS A 551 -17.87 10.65 9.52
N LEU A 552 -18.27 11.00 10.75
CA LEU A 552 -17.39 11.32 11.87
C LEU A 552 -17.34 10.21 12.94
N VAL A 553 -18.25 9.24 12.89
CA VAL A 553 -18.44 8.23 13.93
C VAL A 553 -17.95 6.83 13.53
N CYS A 554 -17.64 6.01 14.54
CA CYS A 554 -17.56 4.55 14.42
C CYS A 554 -18.77 3.92 15.14
N ARG A 555 -18.83 2.58 15.22
CA ARG A 555 -19.92 1.91 15.94
C ARG A 555 -19.98 2.31 17.42
N THR A 556 -18.83 2.40 18.08
CA THR A 556 -18.73 2.72 19.51
C THR A 556 -19.29 4.11 19.76
N SER A 557 -18.69 5.15 19.18
CA SER A 557 -19.14 6.53 19.37
C SER A 557 -20.57 6.78 18.88
N LEU A 558 -20.98 6.18 17.75
CA LEU A 558 -22.39 6.27 17.34
C LEU A 558 -23.30 5.66 18.40
N SER A 559 -22.98 4.47 18.93
CA SER A 559 -23.80 3.87 19.98
C SER A 559 -23.82 4.68 21.28
N ASP A 560 -22.79 5.47 21.58
CA ASP A 560 -22.79 6.40 22.72
C ASP A 560 -23.73 7.57 22.44
N VAL A 561 -23.65 8.18 21.26
CA VAL A 561 -24.58 9.25 20.84
C VAL A 561 -26.03 8.76 20.86
N LEU A 562 -26.31 7.56 20.36
CA LEU A 562 -27.67 7.00 20.37
C LEU A 562 -28.18 6.73 21.80
N MET A 563 -27.29 6.43 22.76
CA MET A 563 -27.66 6.34 24.17
C MET A 563 -27.92 7.71 24.79
N SER A 564 -27.16 8.75 24.39
CA SER A 564 -27.46 10.12 24.80
C SER A 564 -28.85 10.56 24.37
N ILE A 565 -29.29 10.21 23.15
CA ILE A 565 -30.67 10.43 22.70
C ILE A 565 -31.67 9.73 23.63
N ALA A 566 -31.41 8.47 23.99
CA ALA A 566 -32.28 7.73 24.90
C ALA A 566 -32.38 8.38 26.29
N HIS A 567 -31.28 8.91 26.82
CA HIS A 567 -31.29 9.61 28.10
C HIS A 567 -31.99 10.97 28.03
N THR A 568 -31.74 11.76 26.98
CA THR A 568 -32.34 13.09 26.81
C THR A 568 -33.87 13.04 26.71
N TYR A 569 -34.40 12.06 25.98
CA TYR A 569 -35.85 11.89 25.75
C TYR A 569 -36.50 10.83 26.65
N ALA A 570 -35.80 10.39 27.71
CA ALA A 570 -36.30 9.43 28.69
C ALA A 570 -36.83 8.10 28.11
N PHE A 571 -36.18 7.57 27.06
CA PHE A 571 -36.51 6.26 26.47
C PHE A 571 -35.96 5.10 27.32
N GLY A 572 -36.56 4.87 28.49
CA GLY A 572 -36.05 3.97 29.52
C GLY A 572 -35.87 2.49 29.14
N SER A 573 -36.55 2.00 28.08
CA SER A 573 -36.42 0.62 27.59
C SER A 573 -35.23 0.39 26.64
N ILE A 574 -34.54 1.47 26.21
CA ILE A 574 -33.42 1.37 25.26
C ILE A 574 -32.13 0.98 25.98
N THR A 575 -31.57 -0.16 25.59
CA THR A 575 -30.28 -0.63 26.11
C THR A 575 -29.11 -0.29 25.19
N LYS A 576 -27.89 -0.38 25.74
CA LYS A 576 -26.65 -0.27 24.95
C LYS A 576 -26.59 -1.29 23.80
N ASN A 577 -27.21 -2.46 23.97
CA ASN A 577 -27.27 -3.47 22.92
C ASN A 577 -28.17 -3.03 21.76
N ASN A 578 -29.31 -2.39 22.04
CA ASN A 578 -30.17 -1.81 21.00
C ASN A 578 -29.40 -0.75 20.20
N ALA A 579 -28.71 0.17 20.89
CA ALA A 579 -27.86 1.19 20.27
C ALA A 579 -26.77 0.57 19.37
N MET A 580 -26.09 -0.49 19.83
CA MET A 580 -25.09 -1.19 19.01
C MET A 580 -25.70 -1.85 17.76
N ILE A 581 -26.86 -2.49 17.87
CA ILE A 581 -27.55 -3.12 16.72
C ILE A 581 -27.92 -2.05 15.70
N LEU A 582 -28.53 -0.94 16.13
CA LEU A 582 -28.94 0.13 15.24
C LEU A 582 -27.72 0.79 14.56
N SER A 583 -26.66 1.08 15.31
CA SER A 583 -25.39 1.58 14.76
C SER A 583 -24.82 0.67 13.66
N ASN A 584 -24.85 -0.65 13.86
CA ASN A 584 -24.39 -1.61 12.85
C ASN A 584 -25.23 -1.51 11.56
N ILE A 585 -26.55 -1.38 11.69
CA ILE A 585 -27.47 -1.30 10.54
C ILE A 585 -27.22 0.00 9.77
N PHE A 586 -27.19 1.13 10.46
CA PHE A 586 -26.97 2.45 9.86
C PHE A 586 -25.63 2.55 9.14
N LEU A 587 -24.52 2.18 9.80
CA LEU A 587 -23.20 2.24 9.18
C LEU A 587 -23.06 1.28 7.99
N ASN A 588 -23.61 0.07 8.08
CA ASN A 588 -23.59 -0.90 6.98
C ASN A 588 -24.39 -0.39 5.77
N ASN A 589 -25.59 0.14 5.99
CA ASN A 589 -26.44 0.67 4.92
C ASN A 589 -25.85 1.94 4.29
N PHE A 590 -25.24 2.80 5.11
CA PHE A 590 -24.50 3.97 4.64
C PHE A 590 -23.32 3.57 3.75
N CYS A 591 -22.50 2.59 4.16
CA CYS A 591 -21.37 2.13 3.34
C CYS A 591 -21.85 1.56 1.99
N LYS A 592 -22.96 0.81 1.99
CA LYS A 592 -23.56 0.27 0.76
C LYS A 592 -24.10 1.37 -0.16
N SER A 593 -24.66 2.45 0.38
CA SER A 593 -25.22 3.55 -0.43
C SER A 593 -24.15 4.45 -1.06
N GLN A 594 -23.02 4.63 -0.37
CA GLN A 594 -21.89 5.44 -0.85
C GLN A 594 -20.96 4.68 -1.80
N THR A 595 -20.96 3.35 -1.73
CA THR A 595 -20.13 2.54 -2.62
C THR A 595 -20.68 2.65 -4.05
N PRO A 596 -19.88 3.10 -5.03
CA PRO A 596 -20.32 3.17 -6.42
C PRO A 596 -20.85 1.81 -6.85
N ARG A 597 -22.10 1.76 -7.30
CA ARG A 597 -22.64 0.55 -7.96
C ARG A 597 -21.73 0.29 -9.15
N SER A 598 -21.19 -0.91 -9.25
CA SER A 598 -20.43 -1.33 -10.42
C SER A 598 -21.36 -1.41 -11.62
N SER A 599 -21.68 -0.26 -12.24
CA SER A 599 -22.40 -0.20 -13.52
C SER A 599 -21.59 -0.82 -14.66
N LYS A 600 -20.35 -1.21 -14.39
CA LYS A 600 -19.62 -2.27 -15.08
C LYS A 600 -18.88 -3.04 -14.01
N GLU A 601 -19.34 -4.24 -13.63
CA GLU A 601 -18.35 -5.26 -13.33
C GLU A 601 -17.42 -5.24 -14.54
N ALA A 602 -16.13 -4.93 -14.33
CA ALA A 602 -15.15 -5.26 -15.34
C ALA A 602 -15.34 -6.75 -15.52
N SER A 603 -16.04 -7.15 -16.59
CA SER A 603 -16.24 -8.53 -16.99
C SER A 603 -14.95 -9.22 -16.62
N GLN A 604 -15.01 -10.14 -15.64
CA GLN A 604 -13.86 -10.97 -15.34
C GLN A 604 -13.39 -11.43 -16.70
N LYS A 605 -12.24 -10.94 -17.16
CA LYS A 605 -11.54 -11.57 -18.26
C LYS A 605 -11.07 -12.87 -17.64
N VAL A 606 -12.00 -13.81 -17.50
CA VAL A 606 -11.74 -15.23 -17.56
C VAL A 606 -10.76 -15.32 -18.72
N LEU A 607 -9.51 -15.65 -18.38
CA LEU A 607 -8.54 -16.10 -19.35
C LEU A 607 -9.27 -17.22 -20.10
N LYS A 608 -9.83 -16.89 -21.26
CA LYS A 608 -10.16 -17.89 -22.25
C LYS A 608 -8.81 -18.51 -22.57
N LEU A 609 -8.53 -19.64 -21.93
CA LEU A 609 -7.65 -20.65 -22.47
C LEU A 609 -8.16 -20.88 -23.88
N LYS A 610 -7.50 -20.27 -24.87
CA LYS A 610 -7.68 -20.67 -26.24
C LYS A 610 -6.85 -21.92 -26.41
N GLU A 611 -7.53 -23.05 -26.50
CA GLU A 611 -7.01 -24.22 -27.18
C GLU A 611 -6.64 -23.81 -28.62
N LYS A 612 -5.34 -23.81 -28.91
CA LYS A 612 -4.68 -24.48 -30.04
C LYS A 612 -3.20 -24.13 -30.01
#